data_AF-A0A819CXC0-F1
#
_entry.id   AF-A0A819CXC0-F1
#
_cell.length_a   1.000
_cell.length_b   1.000
_cell.length_c   1.000
_cell.angle_alpha   90.00
_cell.angle_beta   90.00
_cell.angle_gamma   90.00
#
_symmetry.space_group_name_H-M   'P 1'
#
loop_
_entity.id
_entity.type
_entity.pdbx_description
1 polymer ?
#
loop_
_entity_poly.entity_id
_entity_poly.type
_entity_poly.pdbx_seq_one_letter_code
_entity_poly.pdbx_strand_id
1 'polypeptide(L)'
;MRRPILVYIHNDDSQVCNTFCKTVFCSSTIIDYLLDNYIVWPWDITFQSNKNTLMKIWEEVFSIEFLSDFFTEEWPLMIGIMRRFEYKTDRLITSDYQFQPLLKSDNLMGKQKSEVSEIVLNKLRLFKKQFDENEQVLSFNFVESNGLSWEVILETAKYLSLNDAISAFSTNILSLLQHHSMKFQLSNPDIPFIQMILRKVKPEQIVSLQLDGFRLWSRIELTFLSTFTNIISMTLLNLPYDKEINKYEKYFPNLTCLSLCYDNEINLDTFSSIFNQFWDRIKRFEIRCAGVLCTHYTTYRSNKSYQVNSTVKYFLFDVGQFPLISMSNYYECNRLCCLKSIIILIKQMANIRCVHFIINKYDIEAFMDIYEWEILVKACSQLKNIKLQILDRMFQNNEMTQKVFEIQTALHNIRQTIRFQIFGL
;
A
#
# COMPACT_ATOMS: atom_id res chain seq x y z
N MET A 1 -1.78 -8.16 -15.89
CA MET A 1 -3.08 -7.94 -16.55
C MET A 1 -4.15 -8.56 -15.66
N ARG A 2 -5.29 -7.89 -15.45
CA ARG A 2 -6.39 -8.47 -14.68
C ARG A 2 -7.17 -9.47 -15.54
N ARG A 3 -7.72 -10.51 -14.91
CA ARG A 3 -8.54 -11.53 -15.58
C ARG A 3 -9.95 -11.50 -14.97
N PRO A 4 -11.02 -11.43 -15.78
CA PRO A 4 -12.39 -11.53 -15.26
C PRO A 4 -12.68 -12.91 -14.67
N ILE A 5 -13.65 -12.96 -13.75
CA ILE A 5 -14.16 -14.21 -13.17
C ILE A 5 -15.23 -14.77 -14.10
N LEU A 6 -15.14 -16.07 -14.38
CA LEU A 6 -16.08 -16.81 -15.19
C LEU A 6 -16.65 -17.95 -14.36
N VAL A 7 -17.89 -17.81 -13.91
CA VAL A 7 -18.56 -18.84 -13.11
C VAL A 7 -19.23 -19.84 -14.04
N TYR A 8 -18.84 -21.10 -13.96
CA TYR A 8 -19.47 -22.21 -14.69
C TYR A 8 -20.37 -23.00 -13.74
N ILE A 9 -21.67 -23.01 -13.99
CA ILE A 9 -22.64 -23.71 -13.18
C ILE A 9 -22.99 -25.04 -13.85
N HIS A 10 -22.69 -26.13 -13.13
CA HIS A 10 -22.84 -27.51 -13.59
C HIS A 10 -24.03 -28.21 -12.91
N ASN A 11 -24.72 -29.07 -13.64
CA ASN A 11 -25.76 -29.95 -13.12
C ASN A 11 -25.68 -31.30 -13.87
N ASP A 12 -25.39 -32.39 -13.16
CA ASP A 12 -25.25 -33.74 -13.74
C ASP A 12 -26.55 -34.23 -14.38
N ASP A 13 -27.71 -33.79 -13.87
CA ASP A 13 -29.03 -34.14 -14.41
C ASP A 13 -29.28 -33.53 -15.81
N SER A 14 -28.48 -32.53 -16.21
CA SER A 14 -28.55 -31.95 -17.56
C SER A 14 -27.68 -32.72 -18.55
N GLN A 15 -28.33 -33.33 -19.55
CA GLN A 15 -27.64 -33.94 -20.70
C GLN A 15 -26.81 -32.91 -21.50
N VAL A 16 -27.24 -31.63 -21.49
CA VAL A 16 -26.52 -30.55 -22.17
C VAL A 16 -25.23 -30.20 -21.43
N CYS A 17 -25.21 -30.21 -20.08
CA CYS A 17 -23.99 -30.05 -19.28
C CYS A 17 -22.95 -31.12 -19.63
N ASN A 18 -23.38 -32.38 -19.68
CA ASN A 18 -22.52 -33.51 -20.01
C ASN A 18 -21.93 -33.40 -21.41
N THR A 19 -22.73 -32.95 -22.38
CA THR A 19 -22.27 -32.70 -23.74
C THR A 19 -21.32 -31.49 -23.80
N PHE A 20 -21.63 -30.43 -23.07
CA PHE A 20 -20.81 -29.21 -22.97
C PHE A 20 -19.41 -29.49 -22.45
N CYS A 21 -19.27 -30.29 -21.39
CA CYS A 21 -17.95 -30.68 -20.87
C CYS A 21 -17.11 -31.40 -21.94
N LYS A 22 -17.72 -32.29 -22.72
CA LYS A 22 -17.04 -33.09 -23.77
C LYS A 22 -16.73 -32.30 -25.04
N THR A 23 -17.49 -31.25 -25.34
CA THR A 23 -17.33 -30.45 -26.56
C THR A 23 -16.52 -29.19 -26.33
N VAL A 24 -16.78 -28.47 -25.23
CA VAL A 24 -16.20 -27.17 -24.90
C VAL A 24 -15.00 -27.32 -23.97
N PHE A 25 -15.17 -27.90 -22.78
CA PHE A 25 -14.05 -28.03 -21.83
C PHE A 25 -13.01 -29.08 -22.20
N CYS A 26 -13.33 -30.04 -23.06
CA CYS A 26 -12.33 -30.96 -23.62
C CYS A 26 -11.62 -30.40 -24.86
N SER A 27 -11.93 -29.17 -25.29
CA SER A 27 -11.20 -28.49 -26.36
C SER A 27 -9.98 -27.79 -25.76
N SER A 28 -8.78 -28.25 -26.12
CA SER A 28 -7.52 -27.65 -25.64
C SER A 28 -7.46 -26.16 -25.94
N THR A 29 -7.85 -25.75 -27.15
CA THR A 29 -7.89 -24.34 -27.55
C THR A 29 -8.77 -23.48 -26.65
N ILE A 30 -9.91 -24.01 -26.20
CA ILE A 30 -10.84 -23.27 -25.33
C ILE A 30 -10.31 -23.24 -23.91
N ILE A 31 -9.80 -24.36 -23.40
CA ILE A 31 -9.21 -24.42 -22.05
C ILE A 31 -8.00 -23.49 -21.93
N ASP A 32 -7.08 -23.55 -22.89
CA ASP A 32 -5.90 -22.70 -22.91
C ASP A 32 -6.32 -21.23 -22.92
N TYR A 33 -7.26 -20.87 -23.79
CA TYR A 33 -7.82 -19.52 -23.83
C TYR A 33 -8.49 -19.12 -22.51
N LEU A 34 -9.25 -20.01 -21.88
CA LEU A 34 -9.92 -19.76 -20.61
C LEU A 34 -8.92 -19.55 -19.47
N LEU A 35 -7.90 -20.41 -19.36
CA LEU A 35 -6.87 -20.32 -18.32
C LEU A 35 -6.00 -19.07 -18.50
N ASP A 36 -5.69 -18.70 -19.75
CA ASP A 36 -4.88 -17.53 -20.04
C ASP A 36 -5.63 -16.22 -19.78
N ASN A 37 -6.95 -16.20 -19.99
CA ASN A 37 -7.71 -14.95 -20.01
C ASN A 37 -8.71 -14.77 -18.85
N TYR A 38 -9.05 -15.83 -18.13
CA TYR A 38 -10.09 -15.83 -17.09
C TYR A 38 -9.65 -16.54 -15.81
N ILE A 39 -10.38 -16.26 -14.74
CA ILE A 39 -10.40 -17.10 -13.54
C ILE A 39 -11.68 -17.92 -13.63
N VAL A 40 -11.56 -19.18 -14.03
CA VAL A 40 -12.70 -20.08 -14.18
C VAL A 40 -13.06 -20.65 -12.82
N TRP A 41 -14.31 -20.45 -12.39
CA TRP A 41 -14.83 -20.97 -11.13
C TRP A 41 -16.00 -21.92 -11.40
N PRO A 42 -15.77 -23.23 -11.38
CA PRO A 42 -16.85 -24.20 -11.51
C PRO A 42 -17.64 -24.29 -10.19
N TRP A 43 -18.96 -24.42 -10.29
CA TRP A 43 -19.86 -24.69 -9.18
C TRP A 43 -20.89 -25.75 -9.57
N ASP A 44 -21.01 -26.79 -8.76
CA ASP A 44 -21.94 -27.90 -8.99
C ASP A 44 -23.24 -27.71 -8.18
N ILE A 45 -24.37 -27.65 -8.89
CA ILE A 45 -25.71 -27.50 -8.33
C ILE A 45 -26.55 -28.78 -8.42
N THR A 46 -25.95 -29.93 -8.77
CA THR A 46 -26.63 -31.24 -8.83
C THR A 46 -27.40 -31.52 -7.54
N PHE A 47 -26.81 -31.19 -6.39
CA PHE A 47 -27.50 -31.24 -5.11
C PHE A 47 -28.19 -29.91 -4.77
N GLN A 48 -29.45 -30.00 -4.34
CA GLN A 48 -30.24 -28.84 -3.92
C GLN A 48 -29.57 -28.02 -2.80
N SER A 49 -28.79 -28.66 -1.92
CA SER A 49 -28.00 -27.96 -0.90
C SER A 49 -26.99 -26.99 -1.52
N ASN A 50 -26.27 -27.41 -2.56
CA ASN A 50 -25.26 -26.59 -3.23
C ASN A 50 -25.90 -25.47 -4.04
N LYS A 51 -27.07 -25.74 -4.65
CA LYS A 51 -27.90 -24.71 -5.30
C LYS A 51 -28.30 -23.63 -4.29
N ASN A 52 -28.83 -24.02 -3.13
CA ASN A 52 -29.22 -23.08 -2.08
C ASN A 52 -28.04 -22.28 -1.54
N THR A 53 -26.86 -22.91 -1.39
CA THR A 53 -25.63 -22.21 -0.99
C THR A 53 -25.20 -21.18 -2.03
N LEU A 54 -25.22 -21.53 -3.32
CA LEU A 54 -24.88 -20.60 -4.40
C LEU A 54 -25.85 -19.42 -4.44
N MET A 55 -27.16 -19.68 -4.33
CA MET A 55 -28.18 -18.62 -4.31
C MET A 55 -27.98 -17.67 -3.14
N LYS A 56 -27.74 -18.21 -1.94
CA LYS A 56 -27.46 -17.40 -0.76
C LYS A 56 -26.21 -16.53 -0.93
N ILE A 57 -25.11 -17.12 -1.42
CA ILE A 57 -23.88 -16.36 -1.72
C ILE A 57 -24.23 -15.23 -2.69
N TRP A 58 -24.95 -15.54 -3.77
CA TRP A 58 -25.27 -14.56 -4.79
C TRP A 58 -26.16 -13.41 -4.32
N GLU A 59 -27.20 -13.72 -3.54
CA GLU A 59 -28.06 -12.73 -2.89
C GLU A 59 -27.25 -11.80 -1.99
N GLU A 60 -26.32 -12.35 -1.19
CA GLU A 60 -25.45 -11.59 -0.29
C GLU A 60 -24.42 -10.73 -1.03
N VAL A 61 -23.82 -11.22 -2.13
CA VAL A 61 -22.75 -10.51 -2.85
C VAL A 61 -23.30 -9.38 -3.72
N PHE A 62 -24.43 -9.66 -4.38
CA PHE A 62 -24.84 -8.88 -5.55
C PHE A 62 -26.16 -8.15 -5.37
N SER A 63 -26.91 -8.38 -4.28
CA SER A 63 -28.14 -7.65 -3.95
C SER A 63 -29.16 -7.58 -5.09
N ILE A 64 -29.19 -8.60 -5.96
CA ILE A 64 -29.95 -8.62 -7.22
C ILE A 64 -30.90 -9.83 -7.23
N GLU A 65 -32.21 -9.58 -7.34
CA GLU A 65 -33.28 -10.60 -7.46
C GLU A 65 -33.29 -11.30 -8.84
N PHE A 66 -32.62 -10.70 -9.85
CA PHE A 66 -32.64 -11.09 -11.27
C PHE A 66 -32.13 -12.50 -11.58
N LEU A 67 -31.44 -13.14 -10.63
CA LEU A 67 -30.93 -14.49 -10.84
C LEU A 67 -31.99 -15.58 -10.74
N SER A 68 -33.06 -15.36 -9.96
CA SER A 68 -34.14 -16.35 -9.84
C SER A 68 -34.71 -16.69 -11.23
N ASP A 69 -34.76 -15.71 -12.13
CA ASP A 69 -35.18 -15.85 -13.53
C ASP A 69 -34.16 -16.58 -14.43
N PHE A 70 -32.88 -16.62 -14.08
CA PHE A 70 -31.85 -17.36 -14.83
C PHE A 70 -31.69 -18.80 -14.39
N PHE A 71 -32.13 -19.14 -13.18
CA PHE A 71 -32.13 -20.51 -12.66
C PHE A 71 -33.36 -21.31 -13.13
N THR A 72 -34.02 -20.87 -14.21
CA THR A 72 -34.85 -21.73 -15.05
C THR A 72 -33.96 -22.84 -15.61
N GLU A 73 -34.49 -24.05 -15.81
CA GLU A 73 -33.74 -25.33 -15.93
C GLU A 73 -32.77 -25.49 -17.15
N GLU A 74 -32.34 -24.40 -17.76
CA GLU A 74 -31.47 -24.31 -18.95
C GLU A 74 -29.97 -24.42 -18.59
N TRP A 75 -29.55 -25.56 -18.02
CA TRP A 75 -28.14 -25.85 -17.71
C TRP A 75 -27.40 -26.41 -18.93
N PRO A 76 -26.12 -26.04 -19.19
CA PRO A 76 -25.20 -25.30 -18.33
C PRO A 76 -25.33 -23.78 -18.44
N LEU A 77 -24.96 -23.08 -17.38
CA LEU A 77 -24.90 -21.61 -17.34
C LEU A 77 -23.46 -21.14 -17.13
N MET A 78 -22.98 -20.25 -17.99
CA MET A 78 -21.70 -19.56 -17.81
C MET A 78 -21.93 -18.06 -17.63
N ILE A 79 -21.51 -17.56 -16.48
CA ILE A 79 -21.71 -16.17 -16.08
C ILE A 79 -20.35 -15.48 -16.03
N GLY A 80 -20.16 -14.50 -16.92
CA GLY A 80 -19.05 -13.58 -16.81
C GLY A 80 -19.38 -12.51 -15.77
N ILE A 81 -18.53 -12.38 -14.76
CA ILE A 81 -18.66 -11.34 -13.74
C ILE A 81 -17.65 -10.24 -14.06
N MET A 82 -18.17 -9.05 -14.35
CA MET A 82 -17.37 -7.84 -14.51
C MET A 82 -17.88 -6.74 -13.58
N ARG A 83 -16.94 -5.95 -13.05
CA ARG A 83 -17.27 -4.75 -12.29
C ARG A 83 -17.55 -3.62 -13.30
N ARG A 84 -18.78 -3.09 -13.33
CA ARG A 84 -19.13 -1.91 -14.11
C ARG A 84 -19.22 -0.69 -13.20
N PHE A 85 -18.81 0.47 -13.72
CA PHE A 85 -19.04 1.76 -13.10
C PHE A 85 -19.76 2.62 -14.13
N GLU A 86 -20.98 3.08 -13.82
CA GLU A 86 -21.69 4.03 -14.67
C GLU A 86 -21.42 5.47 -14.19
N TYR A 87 -21.05 6.35 -15.12
CA TYR A 87 -21.02 7.78 -14.86
C TYR A 87 -22.45 8.34 -14.98
N LYS A 88 -23.11 8.59 -13.84
CA LYS A 88 -24.21 9.56 -13.78
C LYS A 88 -23.63 10.90 -13.33
N THR A 89 -23.84 11.92 -14.15
CA THR A 89 -23.45 13.30 -13.89
C THR A 89 -23.78 13.72 -12.45
N ASP A 90 -22.75 14.19 -11.76
CA ASP A 90 -22.68 14.87 -10.45
C ASP A 90 -22.79 14.09 -9.13
N ARG A 91 -23.03 12.77 -9.10
CA ARG A 91 -22.72 11.94 -7.91
C ARG A 91 -22.40 10.51 -8.32
N LEU A 92 -21.19 10.04 -8.01
CA LEU A 92 -20.75 8.66 -8.20
C LEU A 92 -21.43 7.80 -7.13
N ILE A 93 -22.53 7.13 -7.48
CA ILE A 93 -23.30 6.27 -6.58
C ILE A 93 -23.56 4.94 -7.31
N THR A 94 -23.10 3.87 -6.63
CA THR A 94 -23.12 2.41 -6.89
C THR A 94 -22.15 1.82 -7.92
N SER A 95 -21.41 0.79 -7.48
CA SER A 95 -20.74 -0.18 -8.34
C SER A 95 -21.73 -1.28 -8.67
N ASP A 96 -22.32 -1.25 -9.86
CA ASP A 96 -23.22 -2.29 -10.30
C ASP A 96 -22.41 -3.37 -11.05
N TYR A 97 -22.52 -4.62 -10.62
CA TYR A 97 -21.95 -5.74 -11.36
C TYR A 97 -22.82 -6.03 -12.58
N GLN A 98 -22.21 -6.19 -13.75
CA GLN A 98 -22.93 -6.72 -14.91
C GLN A 98 -22.72 -8.21 -15.03
N PHE A 99 -23.85 -8.89 -15.11
CA PHE A 99 -23.93 -10.32 -15.41
C PHE A 99 -24.34 -10.47 -16.85
N GLN A 100 -23.47 -11.07 -17.63
CA GLN A 100 -23.81 -11.46 -18.99
C GLN A 100 -23.90 -12.99 -19.02
N PRO A 101 -25.08 -13.58 -19.28
CA PRO A 101 -25.16 -14.99 -19.61
C PRO A 101 -24.43 -15.19 -20.94
N LEU A 102 -23.24 -15.77 -20.88
CA LEU A 102 -22.44 -15.97 -22.07
C LEU A 102 -23.00 -17.13 -22.89
N LEU A 103 -23.53 -18.15 -22.22
CA LEU A 103 -24.02 -19.38 -22.83
C LEU A 103 -25.26 -19.90 -22.11
N LYS A 104 -26.22 -20.41 -22.91
CA LYS A 104 -27.44 -21.11 -22.51
C LYS A 104 -27.61 -22.34 -23.40
N SER A 105 -28.30 -23.37 -22.92
CA SER A 105 -28.55 -24.64 -23.63
C SER A 105 -29.11 -24.44 -25.05
N ASP A 106 -30.01 -23.50 -25.23
CA ASP A 106 -30.77 -23.31 -26.46
C ASP A 106 -29.90 -22.85 -27.65
N ASN A 107 -28.73 -22.29 -27.36
CA ASN A 107 -27.80 -21.83 -28.39
C ASN A 107 -26.93 -22.96 -29.00
N LEU A 108 -26.96 -24.16 -28.39
CA LEU A 108 -25.99 -25.24 -28.62
C LEU A 108 -26.62 -26.51 -29.20
N MET A 109 -27.94 -26.65 -29.14
CA MET A 109 -28.66 -27.84 -29.63
C MET A 109 -28.62 -27.91 -31.16
N GLY A 110 -28.23 -29.07 -31.70
CA GLY A 110 -28.25 -29.37 -33.14
C GLY A 110 -27.03 -28.92 -33.96
N LYS A 111 -26.00 -28.33 -33.33
CA LYS A 111 -24.78 -27.83 -34.02
C LYS A 111 -23.61 -28.83 -33.95
N GLN A 112 -22.70 -28.77 -34.91
CA GLN A 112 -21.48 -29.60 -34.89
C GLN A 112 -20.46 -29.11 -33.84
N LYS A 113 -19.60 -30.01 -33.35
CA LYS A 113 -18.62 -29.73 -32.28
C LYS A 113 -17.67 -28.57 -32.60
N SER A 114 -17.24 -28.42 -33.85
CA SER A 114 -16.40 -27.31 -34.31
C SER A 114 -17.12 -25.97 -34.25
N GLU A 115 -18.37 -25.94 -34.69
CA GLU A 115 -19.23 -24.75 -34.70
C GLU A 115 -19.57 -24.27 -33.28
N VAL A 116 -19.89 -25.21 -32.37
CA VAL A 116 -20.09 -24.92 -30.95
C VAL A 116 -18.84 -24.29 -30.33
N SER A 117 -17.67 -24.85 -30.63
CA SER A 117 -16.39 -24.35 -30.09
C SER A 117 -16.10 -22.92 -30.53
N GLU A 118 -16.35 -22.61 -31.81
CA GLU A 118 -16.11 -21.27 -32.38
C GLU A 118 -17.09 -20.22 -31.85
N ILE A 119 -18.37 -20.58 -31.70
CA ILE A 119 -19.38 -19.70 -31.08
C ILE A 119 -18.98 -19.34 -29.65
N VAL A 120 -18.57 -20.35 -28.86
CA VAL A 120 -18.12 -20.14 -27.47
C VAL A 120 -16.89 -19.22 -27.43
N LEU A 121 -15.89 -19.51 -28.25
CA LEU A 121 -14.65 -18.74 -28.29
C LEU A 121 -14.90 -17.27 -28.69
N ASN A 122 -15.79 -17.04 -29.65
CA ASN A 122 -16.15 -15.68 -30.09
C ASN A 122 -16.89 -14.90 -29.01
N LYS A 123 -17.80 -15.53 -28.26
CA LYS A 123 -18.47 -14.87 -27.13
C LYS A 123 -17.51 -14.55 -25.99
N LEU A 124 -16.58 -15.46 -25.67
CA LEU A 124 -15.53 -15.21 -24.69
C LEU A 124 -14.64 -14.04 -25.14
N ARG A 125 -14.13 -14.05 -26.38
CA ARG A 125 -13.33 -12.95 -26.94
C ARG A 125 -14.04 -11.60 -26.87
N LEU A 126 -15.32 -11.55 -27.23
CA LEU A 126 -16.11 -10.32 -27.17
C LEU A 126 -16.23 -9.81 -25.72
N PHE A 127 -16.53 -10.69 -24.77
CA PHE A 127 -16.59 -10.33 -23.36
C PHE A 127 -15.24 -9.85 -22.82
N LYS A 128 -14.13 -10.52 -23.18
CA LYS A 128 -12.77 -10.09 -22.78
C LYS A 128 -12.43 -8.71 -23.33
N LYS A 129 -12.77 -8.45 -24.60
CA LYS A 129 -12.59 -7.14 -25.22
C LYS A 129 -13.35 -6.05 -24.47
N GLN A 130 -14.63 -6.30 -24.14
CA GLN A 130 -15.44 -5.37 -23.35
C GLN A 130 -14.87 -5.14 -21.93
N PHE A 131 -14.36 -6.20 -21.30
CA PHE A 131 -13.69 -6.08 -20.00
C PHE A 131 -12.44 -5.20 -20.08
N ASP A 132 -11.59 -5.41 -21.08
CA ASP A 132 -10.33 -4.66 -21.25
C ASP A 132 -10.58 -3.18 -21.58
N GLU A 133 -11.59 -2.89 -22.40
CA GLU A 133 -12.02 -1.52 -22.71
C GLU A 133 -12.51 -0.79 -21.45
N ASN A 134 -13.26 -1.47 -20.59
CA ASN A 134 -13.72 -0.91 -19.31
C ASN A 134 -12.57 -0.72 -18.30
N GLU A 135 -11.55 -1.59 -18.29
CA GLU A 135 -10.41 -1.47 -17.38
C GLU A 135 -9.52 -0.25 -17.71
N GLN A 136 -9.30 0.05 -18.99
CA GLN A 136 -8.47 1.18 -19.42
C GLN A 136 -9.04 2.52 -18.94
N VAL A 137 -10.36 2.69 -18.96
CA VAL A 137 -11.07 3.88 -18.45
C VAL A 137 -10.89 4.05 -16.93
N LEU A 138 -10.77 2.95 -16.19
CA LEU A 138 -10.65 2.93 -14.73
C LEU A 138 -9.23 3.21 -14.21
N SER A 139 -8.20 3.01 -15.04
CA SER A 139 -6.81 3.25 -14.66
C SER A 139 -6.50 4.72 -14.32
N PHE A 140 -7.41 5.64 -14.65
CA PHE A 140 -7.23 7.08 -14.43
C PHE A 140 -7.95 7.66 -13.22
N ASN A 141 -8.94 6.97 -12.63
CA ASN A 141 -9.74 7.53 -11.53
C ASN A 141 -10.36 6.42 -10.66
N PHE A 142 -9.66 5.90 -9.64
CA PHE A 142 -10.33 5.54 -8.38
C PHE A 142 -9.41 5.15 -7.21
N VAL A 143 -9.66 5.79 -6.07
CA VAL A 143 -9.38 5.35 -4.69
C VAL A 143 -10.71 5.43 -3.94
N GLU A 144 -10.97 4.43 -3.09
CA GLU A 144 -12.00 4.41 -2.03
C GLU A 144 -13.47 4.64 -2.45
N SER A 145 -14.16 3.55 -2.77
CA SER A 145 -15.52 3.24 -2.28
C SER A 145 -16.05 1.96 -2.94
N ASN A 146 -16.94 1.28 -2.21
CA ASN A 146 -17.70 0.10 -2.60
C ASN A 146 -17.04 -1.25 -2.31
N GLY A 147 -17.06 -1.59 -1.02
CA GLY A 147 -17.87 -2.68 -0.46
C GLY A 147 -18.13 -3.90 -1.34
N LEU A 148 -17.14 -4.79 -1.43
CA LEU A 148 -17.45 -6.21 -1.37
C LEU A 148 -17.73 -6.54 0.09
N SER A 149 -18.79 -7.30 0.38
CA SER A 149 -18.94 -7.89 1.72
C SER A 149 -17.70 -8.76 1.96
N TRP A 150 -17.03 -8.53 3.10
CA TRP A 150 -15.76 -9.21 3.41
C TRP A 150 -15.92 -10.73 3.47
N GLU A 151 -17.14 -11.22 3.74
CA GLU A 151 -17.49 -12.64 3.75
C GLU A 151 -17.28 -13.32 2.38
N VAL A 152 -17.51 -12.61 1.28
CA VAL A 152 -17.37 -13.16 -0.09
C VAL A 152 -15.91 -13.33 -0.47
N ILE A 153 -15.09 -12.32 -0.19
CA ILE A 153 -13.63 -12.37 -0.42
C ILE A 153 -13.03 -13.50 0.40
N LEU A 154 -13.48 -13.61 1.66
CA LEU A 154 -13.12 -14.69 2.58
C LEU A 154 -13.43 -16.06 2.02
N GLU A 155 -14.66 -16.27 1.56
CA GLU A 155 -15.11 -17.58 1.11
C GLU A 155 -14.44 -17.96 -0.20
N THR A 156 -14.31 -17.03 -1.14
CA THR A 156 -13.65 -17.28 -2.42
C THR A 156 -12.16 -17.57 -2.24
N ALA A 157 -11.47 -16.89 -1.33
CA ALA A 157 -10.03 -17.08 -1.11
C ALA A 157 -9.66 -18.35 -0.32
N LYS A 158 -10.64 -19.04 0.29
CA LYS A 158 -10.44 -20.39 0.82
C LYS A 158 -10.13 -21.38 -0.31
N TYR A 159 -10.73 -21.17 -1.48
CA TYR A 159 -10.66 -22.08 -2.61
C TYR A 159 -9.65 -21.65 -3.70
N LEU A 160 -9.16 -20.40 -3.65
CA LEU A 160 -8.16 -19.91 -4.59
C LEU A 160 -6.72 -20.10 -4.10
N SER A 161 -5.82 -20.36 -5.05
CA SER A 161 -4.39 -20.19 -4.81
C SER A 161 -4.08 -18.72 -4.50
N LEU A 162 -2.97 -18.44 -3.82
CA LEU A 162 -2.57 -17.07 -3.51
C LEU A 162 -2.44 -16.22 -4.78
N ASN A 163 -1.89 -16.79 -5.85
CA ASN A 163 -1.72 -16.11 -7.13
C ASN A 163 -3.06 -15.81 -7.82
N ASP A 164 -4.04 -16.71 -7.71
CA ASP A 164 -5.36 -16.51 -8.30
C ASP A 164 -6.22 -15.53 -7.49
N ALA A 165 -6.13 -15.56 -6.16
CA ALA A 165 -6.75 -14.55 -5.30
C ALA A 165 -6.18 -13.15 -5.58
N ILE A 166 -4.87 -13.04 -5.75
CA ILE A 166 -4.17 -11.81 -6.15
C ILE A 166 -4.61 -11.33 -7.54
N SER A 167 -4.88 -12.25 -8.46
CA SER A 167 -5.36 -11.92 -9.82
C SER A 167 -6.83 -11.54 -9.87
N ALA A 168 -7.66 -12.05 -8.94
CA ALA A 168 -9.13 -11.89 -8.93
C ALA A 168 -9.59 -10.63 -8.19
N PHE A 169 -8.95 -10.30 -7.07
CA PHE A 169 -9.36 -9.21 -6.20
C PHE A 169 -8.50 -7.96 -6.46
N SER A 170 -9.13 -6.79 -6.37
CA SER A 170 -8.60 -5.50 -6.83
C SER A 170 -7.21 -5.13 -6.32
N THR A 171 -6.69 -4.02 -6.86
CA THR A 171 -5.47 -3.28 -6.44
C THR A 171 -5.28 -3.09 -4.94
N ASN A 172 -6.26 -3.38 -4.08
CA ASN A 172 -6.13 -3.29 -2.63
C ASN A 172 -5.40 -4.49 -2.01
N ILE A 173 -5.55 -5.71 -2.53
CA ILE A 173 -4.73 -6.87 -2.09
C ILE A 173 -3.32 -6.78 -2.69
N LEU A 174 -3.27 -6.29 -3.94
CA LEU A 174 -2.04 -6.01 -4.66
C LEU A 174 -1.30 -4.79 -4.09
N SER A 175 -1.90 -3.73 -3.55
CA SER A 175 -1.16 -2.67 -2.82
C SER A 175 -0.62 -3.16 -1.47
N LEU A 176 -1.28 -4.17 -0.89
CA LEU A 176 -0.87 -4.89 0.31
C LEU A 176 0.29 -5.88 0.05
N LEU A 177 0.53 -6.29 -1.21
CA LEU A 177 1.50 -7.35 -1.57
C LEU A 177 2.54 -6.95 -2.65
N GLN A 178 2.25 -5.98 -3.52
CA GLN A 178 3.14 -5.36 -4.50
C GLN A 178 3.91 -4.26 -3.76
N HIS A 179 5.23 -4.29 -3.66
CA HIS A 179 6.10 -4.33 -4.81
C HIS A 179 7.47 -4.81 -4.29
N HIS A 180 7.84 -6.06 -4.59
CA HIS A 180 9.22 -6.59 -4.47
C HIS A 180 10.04 -6.24 -3.20
N SER A 181 9.39 -6.03 -2.05
CA SER A 181 10.08 -5.70 -0.79
C SER A 181 9.28 -6.09 0.46
N MET A 182 8.39 -7.09 0.38
CA MET A 182 7.64 -7.71 1.51
C MET A 182 7.24 -6.71 2.62
N LYS A 183 6.64 -5.58 2.22
CA LYS A 183 6.09 -4.56 3.11
C LYS A 183 4.61 -4.87 3.29
N PHE A 184 4.19 -5.10 4.53
CA PHE A 184 2.82 -5.49 4.83
C PHE A 184 2.11 -4.34 5.59
N GLN A 185 1.03 -3.79 5.02
CA GLN A 185 0.24 -2.72 5.63
C GLN A 185 -1.00 -3.28 6.30
N LEU A 186 -1.01 -3.32 7.63
CA LEU A 186 -2.18 -3.80 8.38
C LEU A 186 -2.99 -2.63 8.90
N SER A 187 -4.16 -2.41 8.31
CA SER A 187 -5.20 -1.56 8.89
C SER A 187 -6.04 -2.30 9.94
N ASN A 188 -6.21 -3.63 9.81
CA ASN A 188 -6.93 -4.46 10.80
C ASN A 188 -6.61 -5.99 10.69
N PRO A 189 -5.70 -6.57 11.50
CA PRO A 189 -5.36 -7.99 11.45
C PRO A 189 -6.43 -8.90 12.09
N ASP A 190 -7.43 -8.36 12.77
CA ASP A 190 -8.51 -9.15 13.39
C ASP A 190 -9.53 -9.63 12.35
N ILE A 191 -9.41 -9.17 11.10
CA ILE A 191 -10.18 -9.72 9.99
C ILE A 191 -9.70 -11.17 9.77
N PRO A 192 -10.57 -12.19 9.94
CA PRO A 192 -10.19 -13.61 9.82
C PRO A 192 -9.47 -13.95 8.50
N PHE A 193 -9.73 -13.17 7.46
CA PHE A 193 -9.12 -13.27 6.14
C PHE A 193 -7.62 -12.99 6.17
N ILE A 194 -7.26 -11.91 6.84
CA ILE A 194 -5.87 -11.48 6.96
C ILE A 194 -5.11 -12.53 7.76
N GLN A 195 -5.71 -13.08 8.82
CA GLN A 195 -5.11 -14.21 9.55
C GLN A 195 -4.97 -15.45 8.66
N MET A 196 -5.94 -15.75 7.80
CA MET A 196 -5.87 -16.89 6.86
C MET A 196 -4.77 -16.70 5.81
N ILE A 197 -4.63 -15.51 5.22
CA ILE A 197 -3.53 -15.19 4.30
C ILE A 197 -2.20 -15.25 5.02
N LEU A 198 -2.10 -14.66 6.20
CA LEU A 198 -0.86 -14.63 6.97
C LEU A 198 -0.40 -16.03 7.39
N ARG A 199 -1.33 -16.97 7.63
CA ARG A 199 -0.99 -18.39 7.84
C ARG A 199 -0.36 -19.06 6.60
N LYS A 200 -0.62 -18.53 5.40
CA LYS A 200 0.00 -19.01 4.14
C LYS A 200 1.36 -18.36 3.87
N VAL A 201 1.70 -17.26 4.54
CA VAL A 201 3.01 -16.59 4.42
C VAL A 201 3.96 -17.19 5.45
N LYS A 202 5.16 -17.62 5.02
CA LYS A 202 6.14 -18.14 5.98
C LYS A 202 6.63 -16.99 6.85
N PRO A 203 6.71 -17.15 8.19
CA PRO A 203 7.07 -16.05 9.08
C PRO A 203 8.39 -15.35 8.74
N GLU A 204 9.34 -16.10 8.15
CA GLU A 204 10.66 -15.64 7.78
C GLU A 204 10.66 -14.71 6.55
N GLN A 205 9.57 -14.68 5.79
CA GLN A 205 9.46 -13.89 4.57
C GLN A 205 9.19 -12.41 4.87
N ILE A 206 8.50 -12.09 5.97
CA ILE A 206 8.15 -10.71 6.28
C ILE A 206 9.31 -9.99 6.96
N VAL A 207 9.88 -8.99 6.26
CA VAL A 207 11.01 -8.19 6.75
C VAL A 207 10.64 -6.77 7.13
N SER A 208 9.48 -6.28 6.67
CA SER A 208 9.00 -4.93 6.95
C SER A 208 7.52 -4.91 7.29
N LEU A 209 7.17 -4.16 8.33
CA LEU A 209 5.81 -4.01 8.82
C LEU A 209 5.36 -2.54 8.72
N GLN A 210 4.11 -2.30 8.34
CA GLN A 210 3.51 -0.98 8.37
C GLN A 210 2.22 -1.01 9.18
N LEU A 211 2.15 -0.18 10.21
CA LEU A 211 1.06 -0.14 11.17
C LEU A 211 0.41 1.23 11.18
N ASP A 212 -0.92 1.25 11.27
CA ASP A 212 -1.66 2.46 11.60
C ASP A 212 -1.39 2.88 13.05
N GLY A 213 -0.79 4.05 13.22
CA GLY A 213 -0.47 4.66 14.50
C GLY A 213 -1.69 5.19 15.25
N PHE A 214 -2.80 5.55 14.59
CA PHE A 214 -4.05 5.93 15.26
C PHE A 214 -4.71 4.74 15.94
N ARG A 215 -4.50 3.53 15.44
CA ARG A 215 -5.05 2.30 16.00
C ARG A 215 -4.41 1.93 17.34
N LEU A 216 -5.22 1.45 18.27
CA LEU A 216 -4.74 0.87 19.52
C LEU A 216 -4.51 -0.63 19.32
N TRP A 217 -3.28 -0.99 18.98
CA TRP A 217 -2.88 -2.40 18.81
C TRP A 217 -2.93 -3.13 20.16
N SER A 218 -3.75 -4.17 20.23
CA SER A 218 -3.89 -5.01 21.42
C SER A 218 -2.64 -5.88 21.63
N ARG A 219 -2.48 -6.41 22.85
CA ARG A 219 -1.39 -7.34 23.16
C ARG A 219 -1.47 -8.61 22.31
N ILE A 220 -2.67 -9.10 22.01
CA ILE A 220 -2.89 -10.32 21.24
C ILE A 220 -2.40 -10.12 19.81
N GLU A 221 -2.77 -9.01 19.17
CA GLU A 221 -2.34 -8.70 17.80
C GLU A 221 -0.83 -8.51 17.71
N LEU A 222 -0.23 -7.77 18.64
CA LEU A 222 1.22 -7.59 18.66
C LEU A 222 1.97 -8.89 18.93
N THR A 223 1.40 -9.78 19.76
CA THR A 223 1.95 -11.13 19.97
C THR A 223 1.87 -11.94 18.69
N PHE A 224 0.75 -11.89 17.98
CA PHE A 224 0.63 -12.54 16.68
C PHE A 224 1.63 -11.98 15.66
N LEU A 225 1.79 -10.66 15.56
CA LEU A 225 2.76 -10.04 14.67
C LEU A 225 4.21 -10.34 15.06
N SER A 226 4.49 -10.55 16.34
CA SER A 226 5.81 -10.96 16.81
C SER A 226 6.24 -12.35 16.33
N THR A 227 5.30 -13.16 15.80
CA THR A 227 5.64 -14.44 15.17
C THR A 227 6.48 -14.27 13.91
N PHE A 228 6.44 -13.09 13.27
CA PHE A 228 7.30 -12.73 12.14
C PHE A 228 8.69 -12.30 12.65
N THR A 229 9.55 -13.29 12.92
CA THR A 229 10.85 -13.08 13.57
C THR A 229 11.85 -12.25 12.76
N ASN A 230 11.66 -12.12 11.45
CA ASN A 230 12.58 -11.43 10.54
C ASN A 230 12.23 -9.96 10.28
N ILE A 231 11.27 -9.38 11.01
CA ILE A 231 10.95 -7.97 10.90
C ILE A 231 12.14 -7.13 11.36
N ILE A 232 12.78 -6.46 10.40
CA ILE A 232 13.91 -5.55 10.61
C ILE A 232 13.52 -4.08 10.42
N SER A 233 12.37 -3.82 9.80
CA SER A 233 11.86 -2.50 9.47
C SER A 233 10.40 -2.33 9.88
N MET A 234 10.06 -1.17 10.46
CA MET A 234 8.69 -0.83 10.84
C MET A 234 8.37 0.60 10.40
N THR A 235 7.18 0.78 9.81
CA THR A 235 6.61 2.07 9.48
C THR A 235 5.36 2.31 10.33
N LEU A 236 5.31 3.40 11.10
CA LEU A 236 4.11 3.82 11.83
C LEU A 236 3.47 5.00 11.09
N LEU A 237 2.21 4.84 10.71
CA LEU A 237 1.43 5.89 10.04
C LEU A 237 0.75 6.78 11.07
N ASN A 238 0.87 8.11 10.95
CA ASN A 238 0.15 9.10 11.75
C ASN A 238 0.13 8.82 13.26
N LEU A 239 1.27 8.47 13.84
CA LEU A 239 1.34 8.12 15.25
C LEU A 239 0.96 9.32 16.15
N PRO A 240 -0.08 9.20 17.00
CA PRO A 240 -0.49 10.26 17.91
C PRO A 240 0.57 10.63 18.95
N TYR A 241 0.47 11.87 19.44
CA TYR A 241 1.43 12.51 20.34
C TYR A 241 1.65 11.78 21.68
N ASP A 242 0.64 11.09 22.17
CA ASP A 242 0.55 10.48 23.50
C ASP A 242 0.88 8.99 23.51
N LYS A 243 1.16 8.39 22.35
CA LYS A 243 1.37 6.94 22.27
C LYS A 243 2.80 6.53 22.59
N GLU A 244 2.87 5.61 23.54
CA GLU A 244 4.07 4.88 23.90
C GLU A 244 4.55 3.98 22.75
N ILE A 245 5.67 4.37 22.11
CA ILE A 245 6.33 3.55 21.08
C ILE A 245 7.11 2.41 21.73
N ASN A 246 7.67 2.63 22.93
CA ASN A 246 8.46 1.64 23.65
C ASN A 246 7.76 0.25 23.76
N LYS A 247 6.43 0.20 23.79
CA LYS A 247 5.64 -1.05 23.85
C LYS A 247 5.90 -2.01 22.68
N TYR A 248 6.32 -1.54 21.51
CA TYR A 248 6.60 -2.40 20.35
C TYR A 248 7.96 -3.12 20.47
N GLU A 249 8.88 -2.62 21.30
CA GLU A 249 10.25 -3.16 21.42
C GLU A 249 10.26 -4.65 21.77
N LYS A 250 9.44 -5.03 22.75
CA LYS A 250 9.36 -6.42 23.24
C LYS A 250 8.82 -7.40 22.20
N TYR A 251 8.11 -6.91 21.19
CA TYR A 251 7.51 -7.75 20.14
C TYR A 251 8.41 -7.87 18.90
N PHE A 252 9.31 -6.91 18.66
CA PHE A 252 10.14 -6.87 17.46
C PHE A 252 11.62 -6.71 17.83
N PRO A 253 12.26 -7.75 18.42
CA PRO A 253 13.61 -7.65 18.95
C PRO A 253 14.68 -7.40 17.86
N ASN A 254 14.40 -7.74 16.60
CA ASN A 254 15.31 -7.58 15.46
C ASN A 254 15.12 -6.26 14.70
N LEU A 255 14.22 -5.40 15.18
CA LEU A 255 13.89 -4.13 14.55
C LEU A 255 15.09 -3.18 14.60
N THR A 256 15.58 -2.79 13.42
CA THR A 256 16.74 -1.90 13.27
C THR A 256 16.43 -0.64 12.45
N CYS A 257 15.27 -0.61 11.80
CA CYS A 257 14.78 0.52 11.02
C CYS A 257 13.39 0.92 11.50
N LEU A 258 13.21 2.19 11.88
CA LEU A 258 11.91 2.76 12.24
C LEU A 258 11.63 3.94 11.31
N SER A 259 10.43 3.96 10.71
CA SER A 259 9.93 5.06 9.90
C SER A 259 8.65 5.59 10.51
N LEU A 260 8.54 6.91 10.67
CA LEU A 260 7.30 7.58 11.04
C LEU A 260 6.80 8.31 9.81
N CYS A 261 5.60 7.97 9.34
CA CYS A 261 5.00 8.62 8.17
C CYS A 261 3.74 9.36 8.60
N TYR A 262 3.66 10.65 8.32
CA TYR A 262 2.52 11.49 8.62
C TYR A 262 1.92 12.03 7.32
N ASP A 263 0.63 11.84 7.13
CA ASP A 263 -0.08 12.39 5.97
C ASP A 263 -0.30 13.91 6.12
N ASN A 264 -0.22 14.40 7.35
CA ASN A 264 -0.39 15.80 7.71
C ASN A 264 0.91 16.41 8.24
N GLU A 265 0.83 17.67 8.66
CA GLU A 265 1.90 18.32 9.39
C GLU A 265 2.12 17.68 10.76
N ILE A 266 3.38 17.63 11.20
CA ILE A 266 3.75 17.13 12.52
C ILE A 266 4.47 18.21 13.34
N ASN A 267 4.07 18.36 14.60
CA ASN A 267 4.76 19.23 15.55
C ASN A 267 6.14 18.65 15.93
N LEU A 268 7.20 19.45 15.85
CA LEU A 268 8.56 19.05 16.23
C LEU A 268 8.69 18.59 17.69
N ASP A 269 7.91 19.14 18.62
CA ASP A 269 7.91 18.72 20.03
C ASP A 269 7.52 17.24 20.19
N THR A 270 6.72 16.74 19.24
CA THR A 270 6.32 15.34 19.13
C THR A 270 7.50 14.45 18.83
N PHE A 271 8.36 14.87 17.89
CA PHE A 271 9.56 14.13 17.58
C PHE A 271 10.44 14.01 18.80
N SER A 272 10.57 15.06 19.61
CA SER A 272 11.35 15.02 20.83
C SER A 272 10.80 14.00 21.83
N SER A 273 9.47 13.96 22.01
CA SER A 273 8.81 12.98 22.88
C SER A 273 9.02 11.55 22.37
N ILE A 274 8.78 11.33 21.09
CA ILE A 274 8.98 10.05 20.42
C ILE A 274 10.45 9.63 20.49
N PHE A 275 11.38 10.55 20.23
CA PHE A 275 12.83 10.33 20.24
C PHE A 275 13.35 9.85 21.60
N ASN A 276 12.84 10.43 22.68
CA ASN A 276 13.20 10.02 24.03
C ASN A 276 12.66 8.64 24.43
N GLN A 277 11.78 8.04 23.63
CA GLN A 277 11.29 6.67 23.82
C GLN A 277 12.00 5.65 22.92
N PHE A 278 13.07 6.06 22.20
CA PHE A 278 13.72 5.21 21.20
C PHE A 278 14.39 3.99 21.78
N TRP A 279 14.36 2.92 20.98
CA TRP A 279 15.05 1.68 21.28
C TRP A 279 16.54 1.81 20.96
N ASP A 280 17.37 1.25 21.84
CA ASP A 280 18.83 1.15 21.69
C ASP A 280 19.28 0.23 20.52
N ARG A 281 18.34 -0.17 19.65
CA ARG A 281 18.59 -1.07 18.52
C ARG A 281 18.37 -0.40 17.18
N ILE A 282 17.69 0.76 17.15
CA ILE A 282 17.38 1.44 15.90
C ILE A 282 18.66 2.05 15.32
N LYS A 283 19.09 1.49 14.19
CA LYS A 283 20.25 1.96 13.41
C LYS A 283 19.85 2.96 12.34
N ARG A 284 18.61 2.88 11.86
CA ARG A 284 18.05 3.73 10.81
C ARG A 284 16.74 4.32 11.28
N PHE A 285 16.67 5.65 11.33
CA PHE A 285 15.47 6.37 11.71
C PHE A 285 15.00 7.26 10.55
N GLU A 286 13.75 7.12 10.16
CA GLU A 286 13.13 7.90 9.09
C GLU A 286 11.91 8.66 9.60
N ILE A 287 11.76 9.87 9.10
CA ILE A 287 10.56 10.67 9.26
C ILE A 287 10.13 11.09 7.86
N ARG A 288 8.85 10.90 7.57
CA ARG A 288 8.19 11.38 6.36
C ARG A 288 6.95 12.13 6.78
N CYS A 289 6.78 13.36 6.33
CA CYS A 289 5.57 14.12 6.65
C CYS A 289 5.21 15.09 5.54
N ALA A 290 3.92 15.39 5.39
CA ALA A 290 3.48 16.42 4.46
C ALA A 290 4.03 17.80 4.85
N GLY A 291 4.13 18.07 6.16
CA GLY A 291 4.82 19.26 6.66
C GLY A 291 5.23 19.18 8.12
N VAL A 292 5.78 20.28 8.64
CA VAL A 292 6.34 20.35 9.99
C VAL A 292 5.85 21.61 10.68
N LEU A 293 5.44 21.52 11.94
CA LEU A 293 5.08 22.68 12.75
C LEU A 293 6.17 22.93 13.81
N CYS A 294 6.81 24.11 13.77
CA CYS A 294 7.66 24.57 14.89
C CYS A 294 6.82 25.43 15.85
N THR A 295 6.55 24.91 17.05
CA THR A 295 6.02 25.69 18.16
C THR A 295 7.14 26.46 18.87
N HIS A 296 7.55 27.59 18.29
CA HIS A 296 8.61 28.47 18.83
C HIS A 296 8.46 28.84 20.30
N TYR A 297 7.24 28.80 20.83
CA TYR A 297 6.94 29.20 22.21
C TYR A 297 7.43 28.20 23.27
N THR A 298 7.65 26.92 22.91
CA THR A 298 7.98 25.86 23.88
C THR A 298 9.44 25.44 23.86
N THR A 299 10.12 25.54 22.71
CA THR A 299 11.50 25.06 22.54
C THR A 299 12.54 25.93 23.21
N TYR A 300 12.35 27.26 23.27
CA TYR A 300 13.29 28.15 23.99
C TYR A 300 13.17 28.07 25.52
N ARG A 301 12.02 27.63 26.06
CA ARG A 301 11.79 27.57 27.51
C ARG A 301 11.97 26.20 28.12
N SER A 302 11.83 25.14 27.33
CA SER A 302 12.02 23.80 27.84
C SER A 302 13.43 23.32 27.50
N ASN A 303 14.35 23.44 28.46
CA ASN A 303 15.60 22.68 28.51
C ASN A 303 15.26 21.18 28.69
N LYS A 304 14.45 20.61 27.79
CA LYS A 304 14.21 19.18 27.75
C LYS A 304 15.54 18.54 27.35
N SER A 305 16.20 17.94 28.32
CA SER A 305 17.36 17.11 28.07
C SER A 305 16.91 15.94 27.20
N TYR A 306 17.33 15.94 25.94
CA TYR A 306 17.18 14.79 25.09
C TYR A 306 18.08 13.67 25.60
N GLN A 307 17.59 12.44 25.57
CA GLN A 307 18.46 11.30 25.80
C GLN A 307 19.37 11.10 24.58
N VAL A 308 20.67 10.95 24.82
CA VAL A 308 21.64 10.69 23.76
C VAL A 308 21.41 9.27 23.24
N ASN A 309 21.03 9.14 21.98
CA ASN A 309 20.92 7.86 21.29
C ASN A 309 22.24 7.53 20.58
N SER A 310 22.93 6.49 21.04
CA SER A 310 24.20 6.07 20.45
C SER A 310 24.03 5.04 19.31
N THR A 311 22.81 4.71 18.91
CA THR A 311 22.56 3.54 18.07
C THR A 311 22.17 3.91 16.64
N VAL A 312 21.51 5.07 16.46
CA VAL A 312 21.15 5.62 15.15
C VAL A 312 22.40 6.01 14.38
N LYS A 313 22.55 5.43 13.19
CA LYS A 313 23.66 5.66 12.24
C LYS A 313 23.21 6.35 10.96
N TYR A 314 21.93 6.24 10.62
CA TYR A 314 21.32 6.86 9.45
C TYR A 314 20.03 7.55 9.86
N PHE A 315 19.88 8.82 9.47
CA PHE A 315 18.68 9.61 9.67
C PHE A 315 18.17 10.12 8.33
N LEU A 316 16.88 9.93 8.05
CA LEU A 316 16.20 10.50 6.90
C LEU A 316 15.03 11.37 7.35
N PHE A 317 14.94 12.55 6.77
CA PHE A 317 13.91 13.53 7.01
C PHE A 317 13.32 13.98 5.68
N ASP A 318 12.15 13.46 5.35
CA ASP A 318 11.43 13.69 4.11
C ASP A 318 10.21 14.56 4.39
N VAL A 319 10.26 15.81 3.95
CA VAL A 319 9.23 16.81 4.25
C VAL A 319 8.69 17.36 2.95
N GLY A 320 7.39 17.17 2.73
CA GLY A 320 6.70 17.68 1.56
C GLY A 320 6.79 19.19 1.46
N GLN A 321 6.52 19.90 2.57
CA GLN A 321 6.61 21.35 2.69
C GLN A 321 6.98 21.75 4.13
N PHE A 322 7.95 22.65 4.31
CA PHE A 322 8.02 23.39 5.56
C PHE A 322 6.80 24.31 5.66
N PRO A 323 6.30 24.61 6.87
CA PRO A 323 4.96 25.14 7.05
C PRO A 323 4.78 26.43 6.25
N LEU A 324 3.83 26.41 5.31
CA LEU A 324 3.37 27.60 4.60
C LEU A 324 2.43 28.36 5.53
N ILE A 325 3.02 29.14 6.45
CA ILE A 325 2.46 30.37 7.01
C ILE A 325 1.00 30.27 7.51
N SER A 326 0.80 30.15 8.82
CA SER A 326 -0.44 30.63 9.43
C SER A 326 -0.37 32.16 9.58
N MET A 327 -0.84 32.89 8.55
CA MET A 327 -1.31 34.31 8.47
C MET A 327 -0.71 35.42 9.36
N SER A 328 0.43 35.25 10.05
CA SER A 328 1.03 36.24 10.93
C SER A 328 2.48 36.50 10.53
N ASN A 329 2.88 37.78 10.56
CA ASN A 329 4.06 38.38 9.91
C ASN A 329 5.46 37.91 10.37
N TYR A 330 5.61 36.70 10.93
CA TYR A 330 6.87 36.13 11.40
C TYR A 330 7.42 35.06 10.44
N TYR A 331 7.60 35.44 9.17
CA TYR A 331 7.92 34.52 8.06
C TYR A 331 9.29 33.83 8.15
N GLU A 332 10.37 34.58 8.39
CA GLU A 332 11.74 34.03 8.33
C GLU A 332 12.13 33.23 9.58
N CYS A 333 11.53 33.54 10.73
CA CYS A 333 11.82 32.83 11.98
C CYS A 333 11.46 31.33 11.87
N ASN A 334 10.40 31.02 11.12
CA ASN A 334 9.81 29.69 11.13
C ASN A 334 10.66 28.59 10.48
N ARG A 335 11.20 28.85 9.29
CA ARG A 335 12.00 27.85 8.55
C ARG A 335 13.33 27.57 9.23
N LEU A 336 14.04 28.63 9.63
CA LEU A 336 15.29 28.51 10.36
C LEU A 336 15.10 27.81 11.71
N CYS A 337 13.99 28.04 12.43
CA CYS A 337 13.71 27.24 13.62
C CYS A 337 13.57 25.76 13.32
N CYS A 338 12.84 25.40 12.26
CA CYS A 338 12.59 23.99 11.99
C CYS A 338 13.93 23.29 11.75
N LEU A 339 14.80 23.86 10.92
CA LEU A 339 16.14 23.33 10.70
C LEU A 339 16.94 23.25 12.01
N LYS A 340 16.99 24.34 12.79
CA LYS A 340 17.68 24.36 14.10
C LYS A 340 17.18 23.26 15.03
N SER A 341 15.87 23.06 15.11
CA SER A 341 15.25 22.04 15.96
C SER A 341 15.61 20.63 15.50
N ILE A 342 15.60 20.38 14.19
CA ILE A 342 16.02 19.09 13.63
C ILE A 342 17.51 18.87 13.86
N ILE A 343 18.34 19.90 13.72
CA ILE A 343 19.77 19.82 14.04
C ILE A 343 19.98 19.51 15.51
N ILE A 344 19.26 20.17 16.42
CA ILE A 344 19.29 19.87 17.86
C ILE A 344 18.94 18.40 18.12
N LEU A 345 17.93 17.86 17.43
CA LEU A 345 17.56 16.45 17.49
C LEU A 345 18.69 15.54 16.98
N ILE A 346 19.27 15.82 15.81
CA ILE A 346 20.35 15.00 15.22
C ILE A 346 21.60 15.02 16.10
N LYS A 347 21.91 16.13 16.79
CA LYS A 347 23.04 16.22 17.74
C LYS A 347 22.94 15.19 18.87
N GLN A 348 21.76 14.66 19.14
CA GLN A 348 21.53 13.62 20.15
C GLN A 348 21.87 12.21 19.62
N MET A 349 22.14 12.07 18.32
CA MET A 349 22.48 10.80 17.68
C MET A 349 24.01 10.63 17.62
N ALA A 350 24.64 10.22 18.72
CA ALA A 350 26.11 10.26 18.88
C ALA A 350 26.89 9.50 17.79
N ASN A 351 26.29 8.44 17.22
CA ASN A 351 26.91 7.62 16.19
C ASN A 351 26.35 7.86 14.77
N ILE A 352 25.66 8.99 14.55
CA ILE A 352 25.13 9.34 13.24
C ILE A 352 26.25 9.43 12.21
N ARG A 353 26.09 8.76 11.07
CA ARG A 353 27.06 8.72 9.96
C ARG A 353 26.53 9.38 8.70
N CYS A 354 25.21 9.30 8.50
CA CYS A 354 24.54 9.83 7.33
C CYS A 354 23.26 10.54 7.73
N VAL A 355 23.10 11.75 7.22
CA VAL A 355 21.87 12.53 7.32
C VAL A 355 21.36 12.79 5.91
N HIS A 356 20.08 12.50 5.67
CA HIS A 356 19.46 12.67 4.37
C HIS A 356 18.17 13.48 4.52
N PHE A 357 18.16 14.66 3.90
CA PHE A 357 16.99 15.52 3.81
C PHE A 357 16.38 15.41 2.42
N ILE A 358 15.06 15.20 2.35
CA ILE A 358 14.28 15.31 1.13
C ILE A 358 13.33 16.50 1.35
N ILE A 359 13.45 17.54 0.54
CA ILE A 359 12.75 18.82 0.76
C ILE A 359 12.17 19.39 -0.53
N ASN A 360 11.21 20.30 -0.37
CA ASN A 360 10.73 21.11 -1.47
C ASN A 360 11.77 22.15 -1.91
N LYS A 361 11.77 22.53 -3.20
CA LYS A 361 12.65 23.59 -3.72
C LYS A 361 12.49 24.91 -3.00
N TYR A 362 11.27 25.23 -2.55
CA TYR A 362 10.98 26.50 -1.90
C TYR A 362 11.60 26.64 -0.51
N ASP A 363 12.07 25.53 0.06
CA ASP A 363 12.67 25.49 1.40
C ASP A 363 14.20 25.40 1.34
N ILE A 364 14.79 25.37 0.14
CA ILE A 364 16.24 25.20 -0.06
C ILE A 364 17.05 26.27 0.67
N GLU A 365 16.59 27.52 0.68
CA GLU A 365 17.32 28.64 1.28
C GLU A 365 17.56 28.44 2.78
N ALA A 366 16.59 27.84 3.49
CA ALA A 366 16.74 27.53 4.90
C ALA A 366 17.88 26.53 5.16
N PHE A 367 18.12 25.62 4.21
CA PHE A 367 19.19 24.62 4.25
C PHE A 367 20.52 25.13 3.70
N MET A 368 20.61 26.40 3.26
CA MET A 368 21.87 27.00 2.79
C MET A 368 22.64 27.75 3.87
N ASP A 369 22.17 27.73 5.13
CA ASP A 369 22.90 28.33 6.23
C ASP A 369 24.12 27.47 6.61
N ILE A 370 25.31 27.97 6.25
CA ILE A 370 26.60 27.32 6.53
C ILE A 370 26.78 27.09 8.04
N TYR A 371 26.37 28.06 8.87
CA TYR A 371 26.63 28.05 10.31
C TYR A 371 25.96 26.86 11.00
N GLU A 372 24.72 26.57 10.62
CA GLU A 372 23.95 25.45 11.17
C GLU A 372 24.58 24.08 10.85
N TRP A 373 25.09 23.92 9.62
CA TRP A 373 25.81 22.71 9.24
C TRP A 373 27.15 22.55 9.96
N GLU A 374 27.89 23.65 10.16
CA GLU A 374 29.10 23.62 10.96
C GLU A 374 28.84 23.13 12.39
N ILE A 375 27.77 23.66 13.02
CA ILE A 375 27.34 23.23 14.36
C ILE A 375 27.07 21.73 14.36
N LEU A 376 26.35 21.23 13.36
CA LEU A 376 26.02 19.81 13.25
C LEU A 376 27.27 18.95 13.11
N VAL A 377 28.19 19.30 12.21
CA VAL A 377 29.43 18.54 11.96
C VAL A 377 30.36 18.57 13.17
N LYS A 378 30.50 19.72 13.85
CA LYS A 378 31.28 19.85 15.10
C LYS A 378 30.73 18.94 16.20
N ALA A 379 29.40 18.86 16.34
CA ALA A 379 28.76 18.05 17.37
C ALA A 379 28.74 16.53 17.05
N CYS A 380 28.61 16.15 15.78
CA CYS A 380 28.47 14.75 15.37
C CYS A 380 29.80 14.20 14.85
N SER A 381 30.64 13.66 15.74
CA SER A 381 32.01 13.21 15.42
C SER A 381 32.08 12.09 14.36
N GLN A 382 31.02 11.27 14.25
CA GLN A 382 30.93 10.15 13.31
C GLN A 382 30.27 10.50 11.97
N LEU A 383 29.75 11.73 11.82
CA LEU A 383 29.06 12.17 10.61
C LEU A 383 30.04 12.16 9.44
N LYS A 384 29.62 11.56 8.31
CA LYS A 384 30.40 11.44 7.08
C LYS A 384 29.68 11.95 5.84
N ASN A 385 28.35 11.87 5.83
CA ASN A 385 27.56 12.23 4.65
C ASN A 385 26.33 13.05 5.04
N ILE A 386 26.13 14.16 4.35
CA ILE A 386 24.95 15.01 4.41
C ILE A 386 24.40 15.09 2.97
N LYS A 387 23.18 14.63 2.78
CA LYS A 387 22.50 14.64 1.48
C LYS A 387 21.27 15.54 1.55
N LEU A 388 21.11 16.40 0.56
CA LEU A 388 19.93 17.22 0.35
C LEU A 388 19.34 16.90 -1.03
N GLN A 389 18.19 16.24 -1.02
CA GLN A 389 17.45 15.85 -2.21
C GLN A 389 16.29 16.83 -2.41
N ILE A 390 16.21 17.45 -3.58
CA ILE A 390 15.21 18.49 -3.87
C ILE A 390 14.10 17.90 -4.73
N LEU A 391 12.86 18.02 -4.25
CA LEU A 391 11.64 17.60 -4.92
C LEU A 391 11.23 18.63 -5.99
N ASP A 392 12.02 18.76 -7.05
CA ASP A 392 11.63 19.50 -8.26
C ASP A 392 12.30 18.90 -9.51
N ARG A 393 11.48 18.41 -10.43
CA ARG A 393 11.94 17.84 -11.72
C ARG A 393 12.64 18.86 -12.61
N MET A 394 12.36 20.14 -12.39
CA MET A 394 12.96 21.24 -13.14
C MET A 394 14.20 21.82 -12.45
N PHE A 395 14.61 21.28 -11.30
CA PHE A 395 15.77 21.77 -10.58
C PHE A 395 17.05 21.53 -11.38
N GLN A 396 17.62 22.62 -11.90
CA GLN A 396 18.92 22.60 -12.55
C GLN A 396 20.00 22.93 -11.52
N ASN A 397 20.96 22.01 -11.31
CA ASN A 397 22.04 22.18 -10.34
C ASN A 397 22.88 23.46 -10.50
N ASN A 398 22.84 24.08 -11.68
CA ASN A 398 23.71 25.20 -12.05
C ASN A 398 23.52 26.43 -11.14
N GLU A 399 22.29 26.72 -10.70
CA GLU A 399 22.00 27.91 -9.87
C GLU A 399 22.61 27.82 -8.46
N MET A 400 22.79 26.61 -7.94
CA MET A 400 23.21 26.39 -6.55
C MET A 400 24.67 25.93 -6.43
N THR A 401 25.37 25.75 -7.56
CA THR A 401 26.71 25.14 -7.57
C THR A 401 27.71 25.93 -6.72
N GLN A 402 27.65 27.27 -6.75
CA GLN A 402 28.53 28.11 -5.94
C GLN A 402 28.27 27.96 -4.43
N LYS A 403 27.00 28.09 -3.97
CA LYS A 403 26.66 27.94 -2.55
C LYS A 403 26.96 26.54 -2.02
N VAL A 404 26.73 25.49 -2.82
CA VAL A 404 27.09 24.12 -2.47
C VAL A 404 28.60 23.98 -2.28
N PHE A 405 29.39 24.59 -3.16
CA PHE A 405 30.84 24.60 -3.04
C PHE A 405 31.31 25.35 -1.79
N GLU A 406 30.68 26.49 -1.46
CA GLU A 406 30.97 27.26 -0.25
C GLU A 406 30.67 26.44 1.03
N ILE A 407 29.49 25.83 1.12
CA ILE A 407 29.13 24.93 2.23
C ILE A 407 30.13 23.78 2.32
N GLN A 408 30.38 23.09 1.21
CA GLN A 408 31.27 21.94 1.18
C GLN A 408 32.69 22.31 1.61
N THR A 409 33.18 23.51 1.24
CA THR A 409 34.49 24.04 1.64
C THR A 409 34.54 24.33 3.14
N ALA A 410 33.52 25.02 3.67
CA ALA A 410 33.41 25.30 5.10
C ALA A 410 33.38 24.00 5.94
N LEU A 411 32.62 23.00 5.50
CA LEU A 411 32.55 21.71 6.20
C LEU A 411 33.87 20.91 6.11
N HIS A 412 34.61 20.99 5.00
CA HIS A 412 35.94 20.37 4.88
C HIS A 412 36.96 21.00 5.82
N ASN A 413 36.87 22.30 6.10
CA ASN A 413 37.73 22.98 7.07
C ASN A 413 37.55 22.43 8.49
N ILE A 414 36.35 21.93 8.82
CA ILE A 414 36.08 21.26 10.10
C ILE A 414 36.48 19.79 10.04
N ARG A 415 36.10 19.09 8.97
CA ARG A 415 36.39 17.67 8.79
C ARG A 415 36.45 17.29 7.31
N GLN A 416 37.66 16.96 6.85
CA GLN A 416 37.93 16.63 5.44
C GLN A 416 37.18 15.39 4.92
N THR A 417 36.68 14.52 5.80
CA THR A 417 35.94 13.31 5.38
C THR A 417 34.45 13.57 5.12
N ILE A 418 33.94 14.79 5.37
CA ILE A 418 32.52 15.13 5.19
C ILE A 418 32.18 15.32 3.72
N ARG A 419 31.19 14.58 3.25
CA ARG A 419 30.56 14.77 1.94
C ARG A 419 29.23 15.47 2.10
N PHE A 420 29.04 16.57 1.38
CA PHE A 420 27.80 17.33 1.29
C PHE A 420 27.33 17.27 -0.17
N GLN A 421 26.13 16.72 -0.40
CA GLN A 421 25.62 16.47 -1.75
C GLN A 421 24.23 17.09 -1.90
N ILE A 422 24.02 17.83 -2.99
CA ILE A 422 22.68 18.28 -3.42
C ILE A 422 22.34 17.62 -4.76
N PHE A 423 21.13 17.11 -4.91
CA PHE A 423 20.63 16.58 -6.17
C PHE A 423 19.11 16.75 -6.32
N GLY A 424 18.65 17.00 -7.55
CA GLY A 424 17.23 17.02 -7.92
C GLY A 424 16.68 15.62 -8.21
N LEU A 425 15.36 15.49 -8.27
CA LEU A 425 14.61 14.24 -8.50
C LEU A 425 14.05 14.10 -9.92
#